data_AF-A0A7S4B1A6-F1
#
_entry.id   AF-A0A7S4B1A6-F1
#
_cell.length_a   1.000
_cell.length_b   1.000
_cell.length_c   1.000
_cell.angle_alpha   90.00
_cell.angle_beta   90.00
_cell.angle_gamma   90.00
#
_symmetry.space_group_name_H-M   'P 1'
#
loop_
_entity.id
_entity.type
_entity.pdbx_description
1 polymer ?
#
loop_
_entity_poly.entity_id
_entity_poly.type
_entity_poly.pdbx_seq_one_letter_code
_entity_poly.pdbx_strand_id
1 'polypeptide(L)'
;PPPPLSILDSGVLWTTAAWSRVGVSDRHAVMARDHAPIYFGRWKLLQSPELLQIAPLEYVVKDIPEEFLARVLQWHKIPLGEMPALFFLACCSSAKTCWMGD
;
A
#
# COMPACT_ATOMS: atom_id res chain seq x y z
N PRO A 1 18.66 -0.18 -0.54
CA PRO A 1 18.23 -1.04 0.58
C PRO A 1 17.07 -0.39 1.33
N PRO A 2 16.07 -1.16 1.78
CA PRO A 2 15.04 -0.65 2.68
C PRO A 2 15.65 -0.15 3.99
N PRO A 3 14.95 0.75 4.73
CA PRO A 3 15.37 1.15 6.07
C PRO A 3 15.64 -0.09 6.94
N PRO A 4 16.58 -0.02 7.90
CA PRO A 4 16.70 -1.06 8.91
C PRO A 4 15.33 -1.30 9.56
N LEU A 5 14.78 -2.51 9.45
CA LEU A 5 13.42 -2.81 9.93
C LEU A 5 13.23 -2.49 11.43
N SER A 6 14.33 -2.47 12.19
CA SER A 6 14.35 -2.12 13.61
C SER A 6 13.92 -0.69 13.94
N ILE A 7 13.88 0.22 12.96
CA ILE A 7 13.43 1.61 13.16
C ILE A 7 11.98 1.82 12.74
N LEU A 8 11.35 0.82 12.14
CA LEU A 8 9.97 0.86 11.70
C LEU A 8 9.06 0.26 12.77
N ASP A 9 7.94 0.92 13.04
CA ASP A 9 6.90 0.35 13.89
C ASP A 9 6.26 -0.85 13.16
N SER A 10 6.30 -2.03 13.78
CA SER A 10 5.73 -3.26 13.23
C SER A 10 4.21 -3.24 13.13
N GLY A 11 3.53 -2.39 13.90
CA GLY A 11 2.08 -2.22 13.81
C GLY A 11 1.64 -1.47 12.55
N VAL A 12 2.58 -0.81 11.85
CA VAL A 12 2.29 0.11 10.74
C VAL A 12 2.65 -0.53 9.40
N LEU A 13 1.77 -0.36 8.42
CA LEU A 13 2.09 -0.59 7.02
C LEU A 13 2.75 0.67 6.47
N TRP A 14 4.04 0.57 6.17
CA TRP A 14 4.86 1.66 5.68
C TRP A 14 4.84 1.69 4.17
N THR A 15 4.44 2.81 3.57
CA THR A 15 4.42 3.00 2.11
C THR A 15 5.22 4.21 1.69
N THR A 16 5.52 4.30 0.41
CA THR A 16 6.06 5.52 -0.18
C THR A 16 4.94 6.52 -0.41
N ALA A 17 5.30 7.80 -0.53
CA ALA A 17 4.38 8.84 -0.99
C ALA A 17 3.68 8.37 -2.28
N ALA A 18 2.35 8.35 -2.27
CA ALA A 18 1.59 8.08 -3.48
C ALA A 18 1.65 9.28 -4.42
N TRP A 19 1.64 9.02 -5.72
CA TRP A 19 1.57 10.09 -6.70
C TRP A 19 0.18 10.76 -6.68
N SER A 20 -0.85 9.96 -6.37
CA SER A 20 -2.19 10.46 -6.05
C SER A 20 -2.28 10.77 -4.55
N ARG A 21 -2.81 11.94 -4.16
CA ARG A 21 -3.01 12.32 -2.73
C ARG A 21 -4.10 11.48 -2.02
N VAL A 22 -4.70 10.52 -2.72
CA VAL A 22 -5.90 9.80 -2.31
C VAL A 22 -5.68 8.29 -2.18
N GLY A 23 -4.50 7.78 -2.56
CA GLY A 23 -4.20 6.36 -2.59
C GLY A 23 -2.95 5.96 -1.79
N VAL A 24 -2.68 4.65 -1.79
CA VAL A 24 -1.47 4.05 -1.21
C VAL A 24 -0.59 3.52 -2.33
N SER A 25 0.65 4.04 -2.43
CA SER A 25 1.64 3.52 -3.37
C SER A 25 2.44 2.40 -2.72
N ASP A 26 2.33 1.23 -3.32
CA ASP A 26 2.67 -0.03 -2.68
C ASP A 26 4.02 -0.60 -3.20
N ARG A 27 4.65 0.13 -4.12
CA ARG A 27 5.91 -0.21 -4.83
C ARG A 27 7.09 -0.49 -3.91
N HIS A 28 7.08 0.05 -2.70
CA HIS A 28 8.08 -0.23 -1.66
C HIS A 28 7.44 -0.42 -0.28
N ALA A 29 6.24 -0.99 -0.24
CA ALA A 29 5.54 -1.21 1.01
C ALA A 29 6.30 -2.18 1.92
N VAL A 30 6.34 -1.87 3.22
CA VAL A 30 6.85 -2.75 4.28
C VAL A 30 5.76 -2.91 5.32
N MET A 31 5.46 -4.16 5.67
CA MET A 31 4.42 -4.50 6.64
C MET A 31 4.84 -5.69 7.49
N ALA A 32 4.22 -5.81 8.66
CA ALA A 32 4.28 -7.04 9.42
C ALA A 32 3.57 -8.19 8.67
N ARG A 33 4.04 -9.42 8.94
CA ARG A 33 3.61 -10.62 8.23
C ARG A 33 2.14 -10.97 8.46
N ASP A 34 1.60 -10.58 9.61
CA ASP A 34 0.19 -10.74 9.99
C ASP A 34 -0.77 -9.92 9.12
N HIS A 35 -0.32 -8.79 8.55
CA HIS A 35 -1.10 -8.00 7.59
C HIS A 35 -1.07 -8.57 6.16
N ALA A 36 -0.13 -9.46 5.85
CA ALA A 36 0.06 -10.02 4.51
C ALA A 36 -1.20 -10.71 3.92
N PRO A 37 -1.99 -11.49 4.68
CA PRO A 37 -3.22 -12.10 4.16
C PRO A 37 -4.27 -11.07 3.72
N ILE A 38 -4.33 -9.90 4.35
CA ILE A 38 -5.25 -8.82 3.98
C ILE A 38 -4.73 -8.10 2.74
N TYR A 39 -3.44 -7.74 2.75
CA TYR A 39 -2.78 -7.02 1.67
C TYR A 39 -2.77 -7.81 0.35
N PHE A 40 -2.37 -9.08 0.39
CA PHE A 40 -2.34 -9.96 -0.80
C PHE A 40 -3.67 -10.67 -1.07
N GLY A 41 -4.63 -10.60 -0.14
CA GLY A 41 -5.91 -11.31 -0.21
C GLY A 41 -6.93 -10.72 -1.19
N ARG A 42 -6.56 -9.72 -1.99
CA ARG A 42 -7.45 -8.98 -2.90
C ARG A 42 -8.29 -9.87 -3.82
N TRP A 43 -7.69 -10.91 -4.41
CA TRP A 43 -8.43 -11.80 -5.30
C TRP A 43 -9.58 -12.51 -4.57
N LYS A 44 -9.34 -12.97 -3.34
CA LYS A 44 -10.39 -13.58 -2.50
C LYS A 44 -11.46 -12.57 -2.13
N LEU A 45 -11.06 -11.33 -1.82
CA LEU A 45 -11.99 -10.26 -1.52
C LEU A 45 -12.90 -9.92 -2.71
N LEU A 46 -12.37 -9.89 -3.94
CA LEU A 46 -13.16 -9.64 -5.15
C LEU A 46 -14.24 -10.71 -5.40
N GLN A 47 -14.05 -11.91 -4.86
CA GLN A 47 -15.01 -13.02 -4.93
C GLN A 47 -15.97 -13.05 -3.74
N SER A 48 -15.79 -12.15 -2.77
CA SER A 48 -16.56 -12.12 -1.53
C SER A 48 -17.69 -11.08 -1.61
N PRO A 49 -18.87 -11.35 -1.02
CA PRO A 49 -19.92 -10.34 -0.84
C PRO A 49 -19.47 -9.18 0.07
N GLU A 50 -18.41 -9.37 0.87
CA GLU A 50 -17.82 -8.35 1.73
C GLU A 50 -17.24 -7.18 0.94
N LEU A 51 -16.85 -7.39 -0.33
CA LEU A 51 -16.28 -6.34 -1.19
C LEU A 51 -17.14 -5.08 -1.19
N LEU A 52 -18.46 -5.25 -1.32
CA LEU A 52 -19.42 -4.14 -1.42
C LEU A 52 -19.59 -3.38 -0.10
N GLN A 53 -19.16 -3.96 1.02
CA GLN A 53 -19.12 -3.29 2.32
C GLN A 53 -17.86 -2.43 2.47
N ILE A 54 -16.77 -2.82 1.80
CA ILE A 54 -15.46 -2.15 1.87
C ILE A 54 -15.36 -1.01 0.85
N ALA A 55 -15.77 -1.27 -0.39
CA ALA A 55 -15.66 -0.33 -1.49
C ALA A 55 -16.96 -0.32 -2.31
N PRO A 56 -17.57 0.85 -2.55
CA PRO A 56 -18.68 0.94 -3.47
C PRO A 56 -18.22 0.48 -4.86
N LEU A 57 -19.13 -0.12 -5.65
CA LEU A 57 -18.80 -0.73 -6.94
C LEU A 57 -18.07 0.25 -7.88
N GLU A 58 -18.41 1.53 -7.85
CA GLU A 58 -17.73 2.58 -8.62
C GLU A 58 -16.21 2.66 -8.37
N TYR A 59 -15.71 2.36 -7.17
CA TYR A 59 -14.28 2.35 -6.86
C TYR A 59 -13.59 1.09 -7.35
N VAL A 60 -14.32 -0.02 -7.44
CA VAL A 60 -13.82 -1.27 -8.02
C VAL A 60 -13.68 -1.15 -9.54
N VAL A 61 -14.59 -0.38 -10.17
CA VAL A 61 -14.67 -0.26 -11.64
C VAL A 61 -13.84 0.91 -12.20
N LYS A 62 -13.59 1.96 -11.41
CA LYS A 62 -12.79 3.15 -11.82
C LYS A 62 -11.28 2.88 -11.97
N ASP A 63 -10.83 1.67 -11.67
CA ASP A 63 -9.45 1.21 -11.86
C ASP A 63 -8.39 2.15 -11.25
N ILE A 64 -8.59 2.53 -9.98
CA ILE A 64 -7.56 3.21 -9.19
C ILE A 64 -7.08 2.24 -8.08
N PRO A 65 -6.09 1.37 -8.37
CA PRO A 65 -5.63 0.35 -7.45
C PRO A 65 -5.15 0.90 -6.11
N GLU A 66 -4.57 2.11 -6.11
CA GLU A 66 -4.03 2.76 -4.90
C GLU A 66 -5.15 3.15 -3.91
N GLU A 67 -6.27 3.71 -4.41
CA GLU A 67 -7.43 4.08 -3.59
C GLU A 67 -8.15 2.84 -3.06
N PHE A 68 -8.28 1.81 -3.91
CA PHE A 68 -8.86 0.54 -3.48
C PHE A 68 -8.04 -0.08 -2.35
N LEU A 69 -6.70 -0.02 -2.41
CA LEU A 69 -5.83 -0.55 -1.35
C LEU A 69 -6.05 0.22 -0.06
N ALA A 70 -6.06 1.54 -0.14
CA ALA A 70 -6.27 2.43 1.00
C ALA A 70 -7.56 2.07 1.75
N ARG A 71 -8.67 1.84 1.03
CA ARG A 71 -9.96 1.47 1.63
C ARG A 71 -9.93 0.11 2.31
N VAL A 72 -9.34 -0.90 1.67
CA VAL A 72 -9.20 -2.24 2.26
C VAL A 72 -8.41 -2.17 3.56
N LEU A 73 -7.26 -1.48 3.57
CA LEU A 73 -6.44 -1.33 4.75
C LEU A 73 -7.16 -0.55 5.87
N GLN A 74 -7.89 0.52 5.51
CA GLN A 74 -8.69 1.31 6.45
C GLN A 74 -9.82 0.47 7.07
N TRP A 75 -10.53 -0.33 6.29
CA TRP A 75 -11.60 -1.22 6.77
C TRP A 75 -11.07 -2.23 7.80
N HIS A 76 -9.90 -2.81 7.53
CA HIS A 76 -9.22 -3.72 8.45
C HIS A 76 -8.47 -3.02 9.58
N LYS A 77 -8.56 -1.68 9.68
CA LYS A 77 -7.91 -0.85 10.71
C LYS A 77 -6.39 -1.02 10.75
N ILE A 78 -5.77 -1.27 9.60
CA ILE A 78 -4.31 -1.32 9.48
C ILE A 78 -3.80 0.12 9.40
N PRO A 79 -2.99 0.58 10.37
CA PRO A 79 -2.46 1.94 10.34
C PRO A 79 -1.42 2.07 9.22
N LEU A 80 -1.47 3.21 8.54
CA LEU A 80 -0.59 3.56 7.43
C LEU A 80 0.47 4.56 7.89
N GLY A 81 1.71 4.34 7.48
CA GLY A 81 2.84 5.24 7.71
C GLY A 81 3.51 5.59 6.40
N GLU A 82 3.94 6.84 6.26
CA GLU A 82 4.71 7.27 5.10
C GLU A 82 6.21 7.12 5.39
N MET A 83 6.92 6.40 4.53
CA MET A 83 8.37 6.31 4.61
C MET A 83 8.99 7.66 4.26
N PRO A 84 9.96 8.15 5.06
CA PRO A 84 10.77 9.29 4.67
C PRO A 84 11.38 9.13 3.27
N ALA A 85 11.31 10.19 2.46
CA ALA A 85 11.77 10.19 1.06
C ALA A 85 13.23 9.71 0.89
N LEU A 86 14.06 9.89 1.90
CA LEU A 86 15.44 9.40 1.92
C LEU A 86 15.54 7.87 1.83
N PHE A 87 14.58 7.13 2.38
CA PHE A 87 14.57 5.67 2.28
C PHE A 87 14.21 5.17 0.89
N PHE A 88 13.34 5.90 0.20
CA PHE A 88 13.05 5.63 -1.21
C PHE A 88 14.30 5.81 -2.08
N LEU A 89 15.05 6.89 -1.87
CA LEU A 89 16.33 7.12 -2.57
C LEU A 89 17.35 6.02 -2.27
N ALA A 90 17.35 5.48 -1.05
CA ALA A 90 18.22 4.36 -0.72
C ALA A 90 17.80 3.05 -1.43
N CYS A 91 16.50 2.84 -1.70
CA CYS A 91 15.99 1.65 -2.37
C CYS A 91 16.29 1.59 -3.87
N CYS A 92 16.59 2.72 -4.52
CA CYS A 92 16.77 2.79 -5.97
C CYS A 92 18.20 3.22 -6.33
N SER A 93 18.90 2.45 -7.18
CA SER A 93 20.23 2.83 -7.71
C SER A 93 20.17 4.08 -8.61
N SER A 94 19.00 4.40 -9.14
CA SER A 94 18.72 5.61 -9.93
C SER A 94 17.32 6.13 -9.58
N ALA A 95 17.23 7.32 -8.99
CA ALA A 95 15.94 7.89 -8.60
C ALA A 95 14.94 7.96 -9.76
N LYS A 96 15.41 8.15 -11.01
CA LYS A 96 14.57 8.36 -12.19
C LYS A 96 13.74 7.12 -12.58
N THR A 97 14.28 5.91 -12.40
CA THR A 97 13.59 4.66 -12.79
C THR A 97 12.51 4.25 -11.80
N CYS A 98 12.64 4.58 -10.51
CA CYS A 98 11.63 4.19 -9.52
C CYS A 98 10.34 5.03 -9.56
N TRP A 99 10.40 6.28 -10.04
CA TRP A 99 9.21 7.13 -10.15
C TRP A 99 8.41 6.89 -11.44
N MET A 100 9.09 6.65 -12.56
CA MET A 100 8.40 6.66 -13.87
C MET A 100 7.81 5.32 -14.29
N GLY A 101 8.24 4.19 -13.72
CA GLY A 101 7.95 2.89 -14.33
C GLY A 101 8.61 2.79 -15.71
N ASP A 102 9.05 1.60 -16.09
CA ASP A 102 9.46 1.38 -17.48
C ASP A 102 8.23 1.38 -18.42
#